data_AF-A0A1V6FZH6-F1
#
_entry.id   AF-A0A1V6FZH6-F1
#
_cell.length_a   1.000
_cell.length_b   1.000
_cell.length_c   1.000
_cell.angle_alpha   90.00
_cell.angle_beta   90.00
_cell.angle_gamma   90.00
#
_symmetry.space_group_name_H-M   'P 1'
#
loop_
_entity.id
_entity.type
_entity.pdbx_description
1 polymer ?
#
loop_
_entity_poly.entity_id
_entity_poly.type
_entity_poly.pdbx_seq_one_letter_code
_entity_poly.pdbx_strand_id
1 'polypeptide(L)'
;MEKRQQGEQFRVVDYAQPPEVPISPSPMRIALVFLALGLGTGAGIIIMLELLDSTVKGVKQLEGWSGDIPCVSVIPLAQTEGDKRKQHLVNIMFLGINGAIFVVGALVIVVSKLTGLVLELPVPLPF
;
A
#
# COMPACT_ATOMS: atom_id res chain seq x y z
N MET A 1 -50.23 -12.80 -46.19
CA MET A 1 -49.54 -11.56 -46.59
C MET A 1 -48.26 -11.44 -45.77
N GLU A 2 -47.14 -11.88 -46.34
CA GLU A 2 -45.83 -11.87 -45.69
C GLU A 2 -45.16 -10.51 -45.91
N LYS A 3 -44.87 -9.80 -44.82
CA LYS A 3 -44.12 -8.55 -44.86
C LYS A 3 -42.71 -8.85 -45.36
N ARG A 4 -42.37 -8.28 -46.50
CA ARG A 4 -41.03 -8.29 -47.06
C ARG A 4 -40.04 -7.82 -46.00
N GLN A 5 -39.16 -8.72 -45.60
CA GLN A 5 -37.98 -8.42 -44.82
C GLN A 5 -37.11 -7.50 -45.69
N GLN A 6 -37.15 -6.21 -45.41
CA GLN A 6 -36.19 -5.26 -45.97
C GLN A 6 -34.85 -5.58 -45.30
N GLY A 7 -34.06 -6.41 -45.96
CA GLY A 7 -32.66 -6.61 -45.61
C GLY A 7 -31.92 -5.32 -45.90
N GLU A 8 -31.75 -4.47 -44.89
CA GLU A 8 -30.83 -3.34 -44.96
C GLU A 8 -29.43 -3.91 -45.22
N GLN A 9 -28.86 -3.58 -46.38
CA GLN A 9 -27.47 -3.91 -46.68
C GLN A 9 -26.59 -2.98 -45.83
N PHE A 10 -26.16 -3.47 -44.67
CA PHE A 10 -25.18 -2.78 -43.84
C PHE A 10 -23.83 -2.79 -44.56
N ARG A 11 -23.43 -1.63 -45.09
CA ARG A 11 -22.08 -1.41 -45.57
C ARG A 11 -21.24 -0.95 -44.39
N VAL A 12 -20.22 -1.71 -44.04
CA VAL A 12 -19.22 -1.28 -43.06
C VAL A 12 -18.49 -0.07 -43.66
N VAL A 13 -18.72 1.11 -43.10
CA VAL A 13 -18.08 2.38 -43.53
C VAL A 13 -16.71 2.54 -42.89
N ASP A 14 -16.55 2.05 -41.65
CA ASP A 14 -15.29 2.09 -40.91
C ASP A 14 -15.17 0.87 -39.99
N TYR A 15 -13.95 0.32 -39.88
CA TYR A 15 -13.65 -0.84 -39.06
C TYR A 15 -13.23 -0.40 -37.65
N ALA A 16 -13.60 -1.18 -36.64
CA ALA A 16 -13.18 -0.91 -35.27
C ALA A 16 -11.65 -1.03 -35.12
N GLN A 17 -10.98 0.07 -34.81
CA GLN A 17 -9.56 0.10 -34.46
C GLN A 17 -9.40 -0.29 -32.98
N PRO A 18 -8.47 -1.19 -32.63
CA PRO A 18 -8.15 -1.46 -31.24
C PRO A 18 -7.57 -0.19 -30.57
N PRO A 19 -7.82 0.01 -29.27
CA PRO A 19 -7.36 1.19 -28.56
C PRO A 19 -5.82 1.21 -28.43
N GLU A 20 -5.19 2.32 -28.81
CA GLU A 20 -3.74 2.53 -28.70
C GLU A 20 -3.26 2.73 -27.26
N VAL A 21 -4.16 3.14 -26.37
CA VAL A 21 -3.88 3.39 -24.95
C VAL A 21 -4.87 2.64 -24.05
N PRO A 22 -4.41 2.13 -22.90
CA PRO A 22 -5.28 1.44 -21.95
C PRO A 22 -6.38 2.38 -21.46
N ILE A 23 -7.64 1.98 -21.68
CA ILE A 23 -8.84 2.77 -21.36
C ILE A 23 -9.04 2.86 -19.84
N SER A 24 -8.60 1.84 -19.10
CA SER A 24 -8.64 1.78 -17.64
C SER A 24 -7.68 0.70 -17.13
N PRO A 25 -7.12 0.79 -15.91
CA PRO A 25 -7.15 1.90 -14.96
C PRO A 25 -5.94 2.84 -15.09
N SER A 26 -6.08 4.11 -14.70
CA SER A 26 -4.97 5.07 -14.72
C SER A 26 -3.96 4.79 -13.59
N PRO A 27 -2.67 4.57 -13.88
CA PRO A 27 -1.67 4.16 -12.89
C PRO A 27 -1.48 5.19 -11.77
N MET A 28 -1.61 6.49 -12.07
CA MET A 28 -1.50 7.57 -11.09
C MET A 28 -2.59 7.50 -10.00
N ARG A 29 -3.84 7.21 -10.39
CA ARG A 29 -4.94 7.09 -9.42
C ARG A 29 -4.73 5.88 -8.50
N ILE A 30 -4.28 4.76 -9.07
CA ILE A 30 -3.94 3.56 -8.30
C ILE A 30 -2.83 3.85 -7.29
N ALA A 31 -1.75 4.50 -7.74
CA ALA A 31 -0.63 4.87 -6.87
C ALA A 31 -1.08 5.75 -5.70
N LEU A 32 -1.92 6.76 -5.94
CA LEU A 32 -2.46 7.62 -4.89
C LEU A 32 -3.32 6.86 -3.88
N VAL A 33 -4.17 5.94 -4.35
CA VAL A 33 -4.99 5.09 -3.47
C VAL A 33 -4.12 4.21 -2.58
N PHE A 34 -3.13 3.52 -3.15
CA PHE A 34 -2.23 2.67 -2.36
C PHE A 34 -1.35 3.48 -1.40
N LEU A 35 -0.92 4.68 -1.79
CA LEU A 35 -0.17 5.58 -0.90
C LEU A 35 -1.03 5.98 0.30
N ALA A 36 -2.26 6.43 0.06
CA ALA A 36 -3.19 6.83 1.11
C ALA A 36 -3.53 5.65 2.04
N LEU A 37 -3.80 4.47 1.47
CA LEU A 37 -4.07 3.26 2.25
C LEU A 37 -2.85 2.78 3.04
N GLY A 38 -1.65 2.83 2.47
CA GLY A 38 -0.42 2.41 3.14
C GLY A 38 -0.09 3.31 4.33
N LEU A 39 -0.18 4.63 4.14
CA LEU A 39 0.02 5.59 5.24
C LEU A 39 -1.09 5.49 6.29
N GLY A 40 -2.34 5.38 5.85
CA GLY A 40 -3.51 5.27 6.73
C GLY A 40 -3.47 4.00 7.58
N THR A 41 -3.13 2.85 6.99
CA THR A 41 -3.00 1.60 7.75
C THR A 41 -1.79 1.61 8.67
N GLY A 42 -0.63 2.13 8.23
CA GLY A 42 0.56 2.27 9.08
C GLY A 42 0.29 3.14 10.32
N ALA A 43 -0.24 4.34 10.11
CA ALA A 43 -0.59 5.25 11.21
C ALA A 43 -1.70 4.66 12.10
N GLY A 44 -2.72 4.05 11.49
CA GLY A 44 -3.82 3.40 12.20
C GLY A 44 -3.34 2.29 13.13
N ILE A 45 -2.43 1.42 12.66
CA ILE A 45 -1.85 0.35 13.48
C ILE A 45 -1.05 0.92 14.65
N ILE A 46 -0.23 1.96 14.43
CA ILE A 46 0.54 2.59 15.52
C ILE A 46 -0.40 3.17 16.59
N ILE A 47 -1.44 3.90 16.19
CA ILE A 47 -2.43 4.47 17.12
C ILE A 47 -3.18 3.36 17.86
N MET A 48 -3.60 2.31 17.15
CA MET A 48 -4.30 1.17 17.74
C MET A 48 -3.45 0.48 18.80
N LEU A 49 -2.16 0.26 18.52
CA LEU A 49 -1.22 -0.33 19.47
C LEU A 49 -1.01 0.58 20.69
N GLU A 50 -0.92 1.90 20.49
CA GLU A 50 -0.78 2.86 21.60
C GLU A 50 -2.02 2.87 22.50
N LEU A 51 -3.22 2.77 21.93
CA LEU A 51 -4.47 2.73 22.71
C LEU A 51 -4.66 1.43 23.50
N LEU A 52 -4.09 0.33 23.01
CA LEU A 52 -4.12 -0.98 23.68
C LEU A 52 -3.00 -1.13 24.72
N ASP A 53 -1.99 -0.27 24.69
CA ASP A 53 -0.87 -0.29 25.62
C ASP A 53 -1.28 0.33 26.97
N SER A 54 -1.24 -0.48 28.03
CA SER A 54 -1.55 -0.06 29.40
C SER A 54 -0.30 0.32 30.21
N THR A 55 0.85 0.42 29.56
CA THR A 55 2.13 0.75 30.21
C THR A 55 2.24 2.24 30.52
N VAL A 56 2.84 2.57 31.66
CA VAL A 56 3.16 3.95 32.04
C VAL A 56 4.46 4.38 31.37
N LYS A 57 4.41 5.44 30.56
CA LYS A 57 5.56 5.93 29.77
C LYS A 57 6.16 7.23 30.30
N GLY A 58 5.54 7.86 31.30
CA GLY A 58 5.99 9.14 31.82
C GLY A 58 5.64 9.37 33.29
N VAL A 59 6.43 10.24 33.93
CA VAL A 59 6.28 10.58 35.36
C VAL A 59 4.91 11.16 35.65
N LYS A 60 4.46 12.15 34.88
CA LYS A 60 3.12 12.77 35.06
C LYS A 60 1.97 11.77 34.94
N GLN A 61 2.11 10.78 34.05
CA GLN A 61 1.13 9.72 33.86
C GLN A 61 1.10 8.80 35.08
N LEU A 62 2.27 8.47 35.65
CA LEU A 62 2.41 7.71 36.89
C LEU A 62 1.77 8.43 38.08
N GLU A 63 2.09 9.72 38.26
CA GLU A 63 1.58 10.55 39.36
C GLU A 63 0.05 10.65 39.30
N GLY A 64 -0.51 10.94 38.11
CA GLY A 64 -1.96 10.98 37.91
C GLY A 64 -2.67 9.63 38.16
N TRP A 65 -2.07 8.51 37.74
CA TRP A 65 -2.60 7.17 38.04
C TRP A 65 -2.50 6.78 39.52
N SER A 66 -1.48 7.29 40.23
CA SER A 66 -1.22 6.96 41.64
C SER A 66 -1.98 7.85 42.62
N GLY A 67 -2.82 8.78 42.13
CA GLY A 67 -3.55 9.72 42.96
C GLY A 67 -2.73 10.94 43.39
N ASP A 68 -1.97 11.52 42.46
CA ASP A 68 -1.14 12.73 42.64
C ASP A 68 0.00 12.57 43.66
N ILE A 69 0.47 11.33 43.87
CA ILE A 69 1.66 11.06 44.68
C ILE A 69 2.91 11.49 43.89
N PRO A 70 3.74 12.41 44.41
CA PRO A 70 4.91 12.92 43.68
C PRO A 70 6.00 11.85 43.53
N CYS A 71 6.60 11.79 42.34
CA CYS A 71 7.67 10.85 42.05
C CYS A 71 9.00 11.30 42.71
N VAL A 72 9.56 10.46 43.60
CA VAL A 72 10.75 10.80 44.39
C VAL A 72 12.02 10.86 43.54
N SER A 73 12.17 9.93 42.61
CA SER A 73 13.32 9.88 41.70
C SER A 73 12.99 9.10 40.43
N VAL A 74 13.75 9.36 39.36
CA VAL A 74 13.72 8.62 38.10
C VAL A 74 15.11 8.06 37.87
N ILE A 75 15.21 6.74 37.77
CA ILE A 75 16.48 6.07 37.48
C ILE A 75 16.56 5.87 35.96
N PRO A 76 17.51 6.51 35.27
CA PRO A 76 17.66 6.34 33.84
C PRO A 76 18.15 4.92 33.52
N LEU A 77 17.69 4.38 32.40
CA LEU A 77 18.16 3.07 31.93
C LEU A 77 19.61 3.20 31.43
N ALA A 78 20.55 2.54 32.11
CA ALA A 78 21.93 2.44 31.66
C ALA A 78 22.03 1.32 30.61
N GLN A 79 22.10 1.69 29.33
CA GLN A 79 22.22 0.72 28.24
C GLN A 79 23.63 0.12 28.19
N THR A 80 23.71 -1.21 28.08
CA THR A 80 24.98 -1.91 27.90
C THR A 80 25.42 -1.84 26.42
N GLU A 81 26.71 -1.98 26.14
CA GLU A 81 27.25 -2.08 24.77
C GLU A 81 26.58 -3.22 23.96
N GLY A 82 26.20 -4.32 24.63
CA GLY A 82 25.43 -5.42 24.05
C GLY A 82 24.02 -5.03 23.61
N ASP A 83 23.32 -4.18 24.40
CA ASP A 83 21.97 -3.71 24.08
C ASP A 83 21.98 -2.80 22.86
N LYS A 84 22.95 -1.89 22.79
CA LYS A 84 23.17 -1.04 21.62
C LYS A 84 23.41 -1.87 20.37
N ARG A 85 24.30 -2.88 20.45
CA ARG A 85 24.59 -3.76 19.30
C ARG A 85 23.36 -4.52 18.83
N LYS A 86 22.55 -5.04 19.75
CA LYS A 86 21.29 -5.73 19.41
C LYS A 86 20.30 -4.76 18.74
N GLN A 87 20.16 -3.54 19.25
CA GLN A 87 19.31 -2.52 18.63
C GLN A 87 19.79 -2.14 17.23
N HIS A 88 21.09 -1.96 17.03
CA HIS A 88 21.66 -1.67 15.71
C HIS A 88 21.43 -2.82 14.72
N LEU A 89 21.64 -4.08 15.14
CA LEU A 89 21.39 -5.25 14.29
C LEU A 89 19.91 -5.35 13.89
N VAL A 90 19.00 -5.15 14.85
CA VAL A 90 17.56 -5.15 14.58
C VAL A 90 17.17 -4.01 13.65
N ASN A 91 17.69 -2.80 13.84
CA ASN A 91 17.43 -1.67 12.93
C ASN A 91 17.96 -1.92 11.52
N ILE A 92 19.17 -2.47 11.38
CA ILE A 92 19.74 -2.83 10.06
C ILE A 92 18.88 -3.90 9.39
N MET A 93 18.40 -4.89 10.15
CA MET A 93 17.50 -5.91 9.63
C MET A 93 16.18 -5.30 9.15
N PHE A 94 15.54 -4.43 9.94
CA PHE A 94 14.32 -3.74 9.52
C PHE A 94 14.54 -2.86 8.29
N LEU A 95 15.66 -2.15 8.22
CA LEU A 95 16.03 -1.35 7.06
C LEU A 95 16.21 -2.23 5.82
N GLY A 96 16.86 -3.39 5.97
CA GLY A 96 17.04 -4.38 4.91
C GLY A 96 15.71 -4.95 4.40
N ILE A 97 14.78 -5.28 5.31
CA ILE A 97 13.44 -5.77 4.96
C ILE A 97 12.67 -4.71 4.16
N ASN A 98 12.62 -3.46 4.65
CA ASN A 98 11.95 -2.38 3.94
C ASN A 98 12.60 -2.09 2.58
N GLY A 99 13.93 -2.14 2.51
CA GLY A 99 14.67 -2.00 1.26
C GLY A 99 14.34 -3.11 0.25
N ALA A 100 14.26 -4.37 0.70
CA ALA A 100 13.88 -5.51 -0.15
C ALA A 100 12.46 -5.35 -0.72
N ILE A 101 11.49 -4.95 0.12
CA ILE A 101 10.11 -4.69 -0.33
C ILE A 101 10.08 -3.61 -1.42
N PHE A 102 10.85 -2.53 -1.24
CA PHE A 102 10.94 -1.46 -2.24
C PHE A 102 11.54 -1.95 -3.57
N VAL A 103 12.62 -2.73 -3.51
CA VAL A 103 13.28 -3.30 -4.70
C VAL A 103 12.33 -4.23 -5.46
N VAL A 104 11.60 -5.10 -4.75
CA VAL A 104 10.61 -5.99 -5.37
C VAL A 104 9.49 -5.18 -6.03
N GLY A 105 8.96 -4.15 -5.36
CA GLY A 105 7.95 -3.26 -5.94
C GLY A 105 8.44 -2.55 -7.20
N ALA A 106 9.67 -2.03 -7.18
CA ALA A 106 10.28 -1.38 -8.35
C ALA A 106 10.48 -2.38 -9.50
N LEU A 107 10.93 -3.60 -9.23
CA LEU A 107 11.07 -4.66 -10.23
C LEU A 107 9.72 -5.01 -10.88
N VAL A 108 8.65 -5.13 -10.09
CA VAL A 108 7.30 -5.39 -10.63
C VAL A 108 6.86 -4.27 -11.57
N ILE A 109 7.12 -3.01 -11.24
CA ILE A 109 6.79 -1.86 -12.09
C ILE A 109 7.61 -1.90 -13.39
N VAL A 110 8.92 -2.16 -13.30
CA VAL A 110 9.81 -2.25 -14.46
C VAL A 110 9.40 -3.41 -15.38
N VAL A 111 9.13 -4.59 -14.82
CA VAL A 111 8.63 -5.74 -15.58
C VAL A 111 7.29 -5.41 -16.21
N SER A 112 6.34 -4.85 -15.46
CA SER A 112 5.03 -4.44 -15.99
C SER A 112 5.16 -3.47 -17.19
N LYS A 113 6.15 -2.57 -17.16
CA LYS A 113 6.45 -1.65 -18.26
C LYS A 113 7.12 -2.35 -19.45
N LEU A 114 8.05 -3.28 -19.21
CA LEU A 114 8.80 -4.00 -20.24
C LEU A 114 7.96 -5.05 -20.97
N THR A 115 7.13 -5.80 -20.25
CA THR A 115 6.26 -6.82 -20.85
C THR A 115 5.09 -6.20 -21.61
N GLY A 116 4.92 -4.87 -21.54
CA GLY A 116 3.89 -4.11 -22.24
C GLY A 116 2.55 -4.84 -22.18
N LEU A 117 2.15 -5.32 -20.98
CA LEU A 117 1.09 -6.31 -20.80
C LEU A 117 -0.25 -5.72 -21.25
N VAL A 118 -0.45 -5.70 -22.57
CA VAL A 118 -1.73 -5.57 -23.23
C VAL A 118 -2.44 -6.84 -22.82
N LEU A 119 -3.39 -6.69 -21.91
CA LEU A 119 -4.35 -7.73 -21.58
C LEU A 119 -5.13 -7.96 -22.88
N GLU A 120 -4.59 -8.75 -23.81
CA GLU A 120 -5.36 -9.29 -24.92
C GLU A 120 -6.44 -10.13 -24.27
N LEU A 121 -7.63 -9.55 -24.13
CA LEU A 121 -8.81 -10.28 -23.71
C LEU A 121 -8.97 -11.44 -24.70
N PRO A 122 -8.86 -12.71 -24.27
CA PRO A 122 -9.15 -13.85 -25.13
C PRO A 122 -10.67 -14.02 -25.27
N VAL A 123 -11.41 -12.91 -25.29
CA VAL A 123 -12.85 -12.89 -25.48
C VAL A 123 -13.04 -12.69 -26.98
N PRO A 124 -13.44 -13.72 -27.74
CA PRO A 124 -13.91 -13.51 -29.09
C PRO A 124 -15.13 -12.61 -28.98
N LEU A 125 -14.98 -11.35 -29.41
CA LEU A 125 -16.11 -10.45 -29.52
C LEU A 125 -17.03 -11.03 -30.61
N PRO A 126 -18.32 -11.27 -30.31
CA PRO A 126 -19.26 -11.85 -31.26
C PRO A 126 -19.71 -10.78 -32.24
N PHE A 127 -18.84 -10.39 -33.16
CA PHE A 127 -19.21 -9.67 -34.37
C PHE A 127 -18.25 -10.01 -35.51
#